data_AF-A0A8W8I190-F1
#
_entry.id   AF-A0A8W8I190-F1
#
_cell.length_a   1.000
_cell.length_b   1.000
_cell.length_c   1.000
_cell.angle_alpha   90.00
_cell.angle_beta   90.00
_cell.angle_gamma   90.00
#
_symmetry.space_group_name_H-M   'P 1'
#
loop_
_entity.id
_entity.type
_entity.pdbx_description
1 polymer ?
#
loop_
_entity_poly.entity_id
_entity_poly.type
_entity_poly.pdbx_seq_one_letter_code
_entity_poly.pdbx_strand_id
1 'polypeptide(L)' 'MAKVTEFQWQIPVPELLQKGAVFDRWDEESATLEPKCTVKVDEYGFFINWQSAERVSSSSLYKKVVRS' A
#
# COMPACT_ATOMS: atom_id res chain seq x y z
N MET A 1 -19.16 -21.49 35.18
CA MET A 1 -19.50 -21.28 33.76
C MET A 1 -18.44 -20.38 33.16
N ALA A 2 -17.72 -20.82 32.14
CA ALA A 2 -16.76 -19.98 31.44
C ALA A 2 -17.51 -19.06 30.48
N LYS A 3 -17.16 -17.77 30.45
CA LYS A 3 -17.69 -16.85 29.44
C LYS A 3 -17.25 -17.38 28.07
N VAL A 4 -18.21 -17.64 27.19
CA VAL A 4 -17.93 -17.98 25.80
C VAL A 4 -17.27 -16.75 25.17
N THR A 5 -15.98 -16.86 24.89
CA THR A 5 -15.26 -15.84 24.13
C THR A 5 -15.59 -16.03 22.66
N GLU A 6 -16.34 -15.10 22.07
CA GLU A 6 -16.50 -15.07 20.62
C GLU A 6 -15.17 -14.63 20.00
N PHE A 7 -14.49 -15.58 19.36
CA PHE A 7 -13.29 -15.30 18.61
C PHE A 7 -13.67 -14.59 17.30
N GLN A 8 -13.47 -13.26 17.28
CA GLN A 8 -13.61 -12.45 16.09
C GLN A 8 -12.32 -12.56 15.27
N TRP A 9 -12.32 -13.45 14.28
CA TRP A 9 -11.16 -13.67 13.41
C TRP A 9 -10.93 -12.51 12.43
N GLN A 10 -11.99 -11.75 12.12
CA GLN A 10 -11.96 -10.61 11.21
C GLN A 10 -12.12 -9.31 12.00
N ILE A 11 -11.02 -8.58 12.15
CA ILE A 11 -11.05 -7.21 12.68
C ILE A 11 -11.11 -6.26 11.50
N PRO A 12 -12.17 -5.43 11.36
CA PRO A 12 -12.31 -4.57 10.21
C PRO A 12 -11.19 -3.52 10.18
N VAL A 13 -10.53 -3.42 9.03
CA VAL A 13 -9.48 -2.42 8.82
C VAL A 13 -10.12 -1.03 8.69
N PRO A 14 -9.65 -0.01 9.42
CA PRO A 14 -10.14 1.36 9.28
C PRO A 14 -10.09 1.88 7.83
N GLU A 15 -11.14 2.57 7.39
CA GLU A 15 -11.27 3.08 6.02
C GLU A 15 -10.09 3.99 5.60
N LEU A 16 -9.51 4.73 6.55
CA LEU A 16 -8.34 5.57 6.30
C LEU A 16 -7.12 4.75 5.82
N LEU A 17 -6.91 3.57 6.39
CA LEU A 17 -5.82 2.68 6.01
C LEU A 17 -6.08 1.99 4.66
N GLN A 18 -7.36 1.73 4.34
CA GLN A 18 -7.77 1.17 3.06
C GLN A 18 -7.69 2.19 1.91
N LYS A 19 -8.13 3.44 2.15
CA LYS A 19 -7.99 4.56 1.20
C LYS A 19 -6.52 4.83 0.89
N GLY A 20 -5.69 4.73 1.93
CA GLY A 20 -4.26 4.95 1.87
C GLY A 20 -3.86 6.37 2.19
N ALA A 21 -2.59 6.53 2.55
CA ALA A 21 -1.98 7.82 2.83
C ALA A 21 -0.60 7.94 2.18
N VAL A 22 -0.15 9.17 2.01
CA VAL A 22 1.12 9.49 1.35
C VAL A 22 2.21 9.64 2.40
N PHE A 23 3.29 8.89 2.24
CA PHE A 23 4.47 8.91 3.10
C PHE A 23 5.74 8.92 2.26
N ASP A 24 6.83 9.44 2.82
CA ASP A 24 8.16 9.27 2.23
C ASP A 24 8.77 7.98 2.77
N ARG A 25 9.39 7.18 1.89
CA ARG A 25 10.09 5.96 2.27
C ARG A 25 11.59 6.22 2.25
N TRP A 26 12.24 6.06 3.40
CA TRP A 26 13.69 6.11 3.52
C TRP A 26 14.25 4.69 3.63
N ASP A 27 15.29 4.40 2.86
CA ASP A 27 16.02 3.14 2.88
C ASP A 27 17.45 3.39 3.38
N GLU A 28 17.77 2.88 4.57
CA GLU A 28 19.07 3.14 5.22
C GLU A 28 20.24 2.45 4.51
N GLU A 29 20.04 1.27 3.92
CA GLU A 29 21.10 0.50 3.25
C GLU A 29 21.57 1.20 1.96
N SER A 30 20.61 1.68 1.16
CA SER A 30 20.90 2.36 -0.10
C SER A 30 21.03 3.88 0.02
N ALA A 31 20.73 4.45 1.20
CA ALA A 31 20.61 5.88 1.44
C ALA A 31 19.67 6.58 0.44
N THR A 32 18.59 5.89 0.03
CA THR A 32 17.62 6.39 -0.93
C THR A 32 16.35 6.89 -0.25
N LEU A 33 15.85 8.04 -0.73
CA LEU A 33 14.57 8.60 -0.34
C LEU A 33 13.59 8.47 -1.51
N GLU A 34 12.52 7.69 -1.33
CA GLU A 34 11.39 7.63 -2.26
C GLU A 34 10.25 8.52 -1.74
N PRO A 35 10.12 9.75 -2.25
CA PRO A 35 9.11 10.67 -1.76
C PRO A 35 7.71 10.29 -2.27
N LYS A 36 6.70 10.68 -1.49
CA LYS A 36 5.28 10.60 -1.86
C LYS A 36 4.80 9.20 -2.24
N CYS A 37 5.29 8.17 -1.57
CA CYS A 37 4.79 6.82 -1.69
C CYS A 37 3.36 6.72 -1.13
N THR A 38 2.43 6.16 -1.89
CA THR A 38 1.08 5.86 -1.38
C THR A 38 1.12 4.50 -0.68
N VAL A 39 0.80 4.47 0.61
CA VAL A 39 0.76 3.25 1.44
C VAL A 39 -0.69 2.90 1.75
N LYS A 40 -1.07 1.64 1.54
CA LYS A 40 -2.42 1.13 1.80
C LYS A 40 -2.38 -0.23 2.49
N VAL A 41 -3.45 -0.55 3.19
CA VAL A 41 -3.71 -1.86 3.80
C VAL A 41 -4.88 -2.52 3.07
N ASP A 42 -4.83 -3.83 2.87
CA ASP A 42 -5.96 -4.57 2.30
C ASP A 42 -7.14 -4.67 3.29
N GLU A 43 -8.30 -5.09 2.78
CA GLU A 43 -9.56 -5.18 3.55
C GLU A 43 -9.47 -6.11 4.78
N TYR A 44 -8.60 -7.12 4.72
CA TYR A 44 -8.44 -8.11 5.79
C TYR A 44 -7.21 -7.86 6.66
N GLY A 45 -6.39 -6.85 6.35
CA GLY A 45 -5.22 -6.48 7.14
C GLY A 45 -4.05 -7.47 7.06
N PHE A 46 -3.99 -8.27 5.99
CA PHE A 46 -2.90 -9.23 5.75
C PHE A 46 -1.66 -8.59 5.12
N PHE A 47 -1.85 -7.54 4.33
CA PHE A 47 -0.82 -6.96 3.48
C PHE A 47 -0.81 -5.44 3.57
N ILE A 48 0.40 -4.90 3.73
CA ILE A 48 0.69 -3.48 3.53
C ILE A 48 1.36 -3.36 2.16
N ASN A 49 0.77 -2.57 1.28
CA ASN A 49 1.34 -2.26 -0.03
C ASN A 49 1.77 -0.80 -0.08
N TRP A 50 2.85 -0.53 -0.81
CA TRP A 50 3.24 0.83 -1.15
C TRP A 50 3.52 0.95 -2.65
N GLN A 51 3.20 2.12 -3.20
CA GLN A 51 3.49 2.45 -4.58
C GLN A 51 4.24 3.78 -4.65
N SER A 52 5.43 3.76 -5.24
CA SER A 52 6.22 4.96 -5.52
C SER A 52 5.55 5.79 -6.62
N ALA A 53 5.57 7.11 -6.47
CA ALA A 53 4.98 8.05 -7.41
C ALA A 53 5.60 7.93 -8.82
N GLU A 54 6.87 7.54 -8.93
CA GLU A 54 7.59 7.45 -10.21
C GLU A 54 7.13 6.29 -11.10
N ARG A 55 6.61 5.20 -10.52
CA ARG A 55 6.14 4.04 -11.30
C ARG A 55 4.87 4.31 -12.11
N VAL A 56 4.17 5.42 -11.85
CA VAL A 56 2.96 5.80 -12.60
C VAL A 56 3.31 6.44 -13.97
N SER A 57 4.54 6.92 -14.17
CA SER A 57 4.94 7.64 -15.41
C SER A 57 5.50 6.72 -16.51
N SER A 58 6.38 5.78 -16.16
CA SER A 58 7.00 4.91 -17.19
C SER A 58 5.99 3.93 -17.81
N SER A 59 4.88 3.70 -17.10
CA SER A 59 3.82 2.76 -17.42
C SER A 59 2.96 3.09 -18.66
N SER A 60 2.76 4.39 -18.88
CA SER A 60 1.91 4.88 -19.96
C SER A 60 2.68 5.14 -21.25
N LEU A 61 4.01 5.30 -21.17
CA LEU A 61 4.88 5.59 -22.32
C LEU A 61 5.17 4.36 -23.19
N TYR A 62 5.31 3.16 -22.61
CA TYR A 62 5.62 1.95 -23.40
C TYR A 62 4.43 1.41 -24.20
N LYS A 63 3.18 1.75 -23.87
CA LYS A 63 2.02 1.36 -24.70
C LYS A 63 1.80 2.26 -25.90
N LYS A 64 2.43 3.44 -25.95
CA LYS A 64 2.28 4.39 -27.06
C LYS A 64 3.29 4.16 -28.20
N VAL A 65 4.42 3.49 -27.92
CA VAL A 65 5.49 3.25 -28.91
C VAL A 65 5.24 2.00 -29.77
N VAL A 66 4.47 1.01 -29.30
CA VAL A 66 4.26 -0.27 -30.03
C VAL A 66 3.03 -0.25 -30.96
N ARG A 67 2.54 0.94 -31.33
CA ARG A 67 1.35 1.10 -32.19
C ARG A 67 1.51 2.12 -33.32
N SER A 68 2.73 2.47 -33.70
CA SER A 68 2.99 3.30 -34.89
C SER A 68 3.89 2.61 -35.89
#